data_AF-A0A9E1NC87-F1
#
_entry.id   AF-A0A9E1NC87-F1
#
_cell.length_a   1.000
_cell.length_b   1.000
_cell.length_c   1.000
_cell.angle_alpha   90.00
_cell.angle_beta   90.00
_cell.angle_gamma   90.00
#
_symmetry.space_group_name_H-M   'P 1'
#
loop_
_entity.id
_entity.type
_entity.pdbx_description
1 polymer ?
#
loop_
_entity_poly.entity_id
_entity_poly.type
_entity_poly.pdbx_seq_one_letter_code
_entity_poly.pdbx_strand_id
1 'polypeptide(L)'
;NKINGKINSLIDNKKNVFGSGGISTKLDAAQICMNSGCHMILANGNKDYPIKNIIKNKIYTHFTPKISSLDAKKKWIIGSLRASGKVFIDQGAARALYNGKSLLAAGVTKINGSFNKGENVLIVDHNEKHLARGLASFNSSEINKIKGKQSKEIEKILGYLSKSEIIHKDDMVML
;
A
#
# COMPACT_ATOMS: atom_id res chain seq x y z
N ASN A 1 -22.97 -0.45 -2.45
CA ASN A 1 -23.83 -0.68 -1.26
C ASN A 1 -23.05 -0.37 0.02
N LYS A 2 -23.63 0.38 0.97
CA LYS A 2 -23.05 0.60 2.30
C LYS A 2 -23.60 -0.46 3.26
N ILE A 3 -22.72 -1.15 3.99
CA ILE A 3 -23.13 -2.00 5.12
C ILE A 3 -23.64 -1.06 6.22
N ASN A 4 -24.91 -1.22 6.58
CA ASN A 4 -25.61 -0.38 7.55
C ASN A 4 -26.61 -1.22 8.37
N GLY A 5 -27.28 -0.60 9.34
CA GLY A 5 -28.25 -1.30 10.21
C GLY A 5 -29.35 -2.04 9.44
N LYS A 6 -29.74 -1.55 8.26
CA LYS A 6 -30.75 -2.19 7.40
C LYS A 6 -30.23 -3.46 6.72
N ILE A 7 -28.96 -3.51 6.30
CA ILE A 7 -28.37 -4.77 5.79
C ILE A 7 -28.17 -5.75 6.94
N ASN A 8 -27.74 -5.27 8.10
CA ASN A 8 -27.51 -6.13 9.27
C ASN A 8 -28.82 -6.73 9.81
N SER A 9 -29.94 -5.99 9.74
CA SER A 9 -31.25 -6.52 10.15
C SER A 9 -31.81 -7.59 9.21
N LEU A 10 -31.24 -7.75 8.01
CA LEU A 10 -31.65 -8.79 7.04
C LEU A 10 -30.85 -10.09 7.20
N ILE A 11 -29.92 -10.15 8.15
CA ILE A 11 -29.08 -11.33 8.40
C ILE A 11 -29.92 -12.41 9.08
N ASP A 12 -30.17 -13.50 8.35
CA ASP A 12 -30.63 -14.76 8.93
C ASP A 12 -29.41 -15.56 9.42
N ASN A 13 -29.36 -15.85 10.72
CA ASN A 13 -28.24 -16.54 11.37
C ASN A 13 -28.20 -18.05 11.14
N LYS A 14 -28.96 -18.58 10.16
CA LYS A 14 -28.89 -19.98 9.76
C LYS A 14 -27.48 -20.38 9.37
N LYS A 15 -26.91 -21.30 10.15
CA LYS A 15 -25.65 -21.99 9.85
C LYS A 15 -25.98 -23.28 9.10
N ASN A 16 -25.32 -23.51 7.98
CA ASN A 16 -25.41 -24.80 7.29
C ASN A 16 -24.32 -25.73 7.83
N VAL A 17 -24.57 -27.04 7.84
CA VAL A 17 -23.70 -28.06 8.47
C VAL A 17 -22.26 -28.04 7.93
N PHE A 18 -22.08 -27.57 6.70
CA PHE A 18 -20.80 -27.50 5.99
C PHE A 18 -20.05 -26.17 6.14
N GLY A 19 -20.60 -25.16 6.82
CA GLY A 19 -20.04 -23.81 6.86
C GLY A 19 -19.88 -23.24 8.26
N SER A 20 -18.67 -22.77 8.60
CA SER A 20 -18.35 -22.23 9.92
C SER A 20 -18.73 -20.75 10.14
N GLY A 21 -18.87 -19.95 9.07
CA GLY A 21 -18.96 -18.47 9.17
C GLY A 21 -20.26 -17.78 8.69
N GLY A 22 -21.24 -18.51 8.14
CA GLY A 22 -22.54 -17.93 7.74
C GLY A 22 -22.47 -16.70 6.81
N ILE A 23 -23.52 -15.87 6.80
CA ILE A 23 -23.53 -14.58 6.06
C ILE A 23 -22.82 -13.46 6.84
N SER A 24 -22.82 -13.51 8.18
CA SER A 24 -22.16 -12.52 9.04
C SER A 24 -20.67 -12.38 8.71
N THR A 25 -19.91 -13.48 8.68
CA THR A 25 -18.47 -13.42 8.38
C THR A 25 -18.18 -12.93 6.96
N LYS A 26 -19.11 -13.12 6.00
CA LYS A 26 -18.97 -12.58 4.64
C LYS A 26 -19.16 -11.05 4.63
N LEU A 27 -20.04 -10.52 5.48
CA LEU A 27 -20.21 -9.08 5.66
C LEU A 27 -19.04 -8.46 6.43
N ASP A 28 -18.46 -9.16 7.40
CA ASP A 28 -17.22 -8.73 8.06
C ASP A 28 -16.07 -8.63 7.05
N ALA A 29 -15.90 -9.67 6.22
CA ALA A 29 -14.93 -9.66 5.12
C ALA A 29 -15.20 -8.50 4.14
N ALA A 30 -16.47 -8.25 3.78
CA ALA A 30 -16.84 -7.11 2.95
C ALA A 30 -16.48 -5.78 3.61
N GLN A 31 -16.68 -5.65 4.92
CA GLN A 31 -16.34 -4.43 5.65
C GLN A 31 -14.82 -4.18 5.65
N ILE A 32 -14.01 -5.23 5.78
CA ILE A 32 -12.55 -5.18 5.66
C ILE A 32 -12.17 -4.75 4.23
N CYS A 33 -12.67 -5.43 3.19
CA CYS A 33 -12.39 -5.08 1.80
C CYS A 33 -12.73 -3.61 1.49
N MET A 34 -13.92 -3.16 1.90
CA MET A 34 -14.37 -1.79 1.66
C MET A 34 -13.46 -0.75 2.33
N ASN A 35 -12.98 -1.03 3.54
CA ASN A 35 -12.09 -0.14 4.28
C ASN A 35 -10.65 -0.16 3.75
N SER A 36 -10.24 -1.26 3.12
CA SER A 36 -8.91 -1.45 2.51
C SER A 36 -8.84 -1.02 1.04
N GLY A 37 -9.84 -0.30 0.53
CA GLY A 37 -9.84 0.17 -0.86
C GLY A 37 -10.10 -0.91 -1.90
N CYS A 38 -10.57 -2.10 -1.49
CA CYS A 38 -10.84 -3.23 -2.37
C CYS A 38 -12.33 -3.35 -2.72
N HIS A 39 -12.61 -3.72 -3.97
CA HIS A 39 -13.94 -4.20 -4.36
C HIS A 39 -14.14 -5.64 -3.88
N MET A 40 -15.35 -5.97 -3.43
CA MET A 40 -15.73 -7.34 -3.13
C MET A 40 -17.05 -7.69 -3.83
N ILE A 41 -17.06 -8.85 -4.48
CA ILE A 41 -18.23 -9.44 -5.11
C ILE A 41 -18.67 -10.63 -4.26
N LEU A 42 -19.93 -10.65 -3.84
CA LEU A 42 -20.56 -11.79 -3.19
C LEU A 42 -21.62 -12.38 -4.11
N ALA A 43 -21.45 -13.65 -4.49
CA ALA A 43 -22.31 -14.34 -5.45
C ALA A 43 -22.55 -15.81 -5.05
N ASN A 44 -23.51 -16.46 -5.72
CA ASN A 44 -23.82 -17.88 -5.50
C ASN A 44 -22.79 -18.76 -6.22
N GLY A 45 -22.02 -19.53 -5.45
CA GLY A 45 -20.99 -20.44 -5.96
C GLY A 45 -21.53 -21.76 -6.55
N ASN A 46 -22.79 -22.11 -6.32
CA ASN A 46 -23.38 -23.37 -6.78
C ASN A 46 -23.85 -23.32 -8.25
N LYS A 47 -23.54 -22.25 -8.98
CA LYS A 47 -23.82 -22.13 -10.41
C LYS A 47 -22.65 -22.70 -11.21
N ASP A 48 -22.95 -23.41 -12.29
CA ASP A 48 -21.92 -23.85 -13.24
C ASP A 48 -21.13 -22.66 -13.77
N TYR A 49 -19.82 -22.83 -13.85
CA TYR A 49 -18.87 -21.79 -14.27
C TYR A 49 -19.12 -20.44 -13.55
N PRO A 50 -19.07 -20.41 -12.21
CA PRO A 50 -19.64 -19.32 -11.42
C PRO A 50 -19.01 -17.96 -11.74
N ILE A 51 -17.69 -17.90 -11.98
CA ILE A 51 -16.99 -16.66 -12.37
C ILE A 51 -17.48 -16.15 -13.73
N LYS A 52 -17.61 -17.02 -14.73
CA LYS A 52 -18.12 -16.65 -16.06
C LYS A 52 -19.57 -16.16 -15.99
N ASN A 53 -20.38 -16.79 -15.15
CA ASN A 53 -21.77 -16.40 -14.90
C ASN A 53 -21.86 -15.00 -14.26
N ILE A 54 -21.04 -14.73 -13.24
CA ILE A 54 -20.91 -13.41 -12.59
C ILE A 54 -20.59 -12.32 -13.62
N ILE A 55 -19.61 -12.57 -14.49
CA ILE A 55 -19.19 -11.60 -15.52
C ILE A 55 -20.31 -11.35 -16.54
N LYS A 56 -20.96 -12.42 -17.02
CA LYS A 56 -21.99 -12.34 -18.07
C LYS A 56 -23.30 -11.74 -17.56
N ASN A 57 -23.83 -12.29 -16.47
CA ASN A 57 -25.20 -12.03 -16.01
C ASN A 57 -25.26 -10.94 -14.94
N LYS A 58 -24.11 -10.58 -14.34
CA LYS A 58 -24.00 -9.54 -13.30
C LYS A 58 -24.92 -9.76 -12.08
N ILE A 59 -25.22 -11.03 -11.76
CA ILE A 59 -26.02 -11.41 -10.59
C ILE A 59 -25.10 -11.60 -9.39
N TYR A 60 -24.95 -10.55 -8.60
CA TYR A 60 -24.14 -10.55 -7.38
C TYR A 60 -24.46 -9.34 -6.50
N THR A 61 -23.98 -9.37 -5.25
CA THR A 61 -23.89 -8.17 -4.41
C THR A 61 -22.50 -7.56 -4.53
N HIS A 62 -22.43 -6.26 -4.85
CA HIS A 62 -21.17 -5.51 -4.97
C HIS A 62 -20.94 -4.60 -3.78
N PHE A 63 -19.83 -4.81 -3.10
CA PHE A 63 -19.31 -3.93 -2.07
C PHE A 63 -18.22 -3.05 -2.69
N THR A 64 -18.50 -1.76 -2.75
CA THR A 64 -17.61 -0.74 -3.31
C THR A 64 -16.71 -0.17 -2.22
N PRO A 65 -15.43 0.05 -2.51
CA PRO A 65 -14.51 0.58 -1.51
C PRO A 65 -14.91 1.98 -1.04
N LYS A 66 -14.60 2.29 0.22
CA LYS A 66 -14.84 3.61 0.82
C LYS A 66 -13.72 4.61 0.53
N ILE A 67 -12.57 4.12 0.11
CA ILE A 67 -11.36 4.90 -0.20
C ILE A 67 -10.72 4.35 -1.49
N SER A 68 -9.86 5.13 -2.13
CA SER A 68 -9.11 4.62 -3.28
C SER A 68 -8.05 3.58 -2.86
N SER A 69 -7.59 2.75 -3.80
CA SER A 69 -6.47 1.82 -3.55
C SER A 69 -5.20 2.55 -3.13
N LEU A 70 -4.99 3.76 -3.65
CA LEU A 70 -3.86 4.62 -3.28
C LEU A 70 -3.98 5.08 -1.82
N ASP A 71 -5.14 5.54 -1.40
CA ASP A 71 -5.37 5.97 -0.02
C ASP A 71 -5.25 4.79 0.95
N ALA A 72 -5.72 3.60 0.56
CA ALA A 72 -5.55 2.38 1.34
C ALA A 72 -4.08 2.02 1.52
N LYS A 73 -3.28 2.11 0.45
CA LYS A 73 -1.84 1.90 0.50
C LYS A 73 -1.16 2.92 1.42
N LYS A 74 -1.51 4.20 1.32
CA LYS A 74 -0.99 5.25 2.21
C LYS A 74 -1.37 5.01 3.67
N LYS A 75 -2.61 4.60 3.94
CA LYS A 75 -3.04 4.19 5.30
C LYS A 75 -2.22 3.02 5.84
N TRP A 76 -1.89 2.05 5.01
CA TRP A 76 -1.03 0.94 5.42
C TRP A 76 0.41 1.40 5.71
N ILE A 77 0.97 2.27 4.87
CA ILE A 77 2.32 2.83 5.05
C ILE A 77 2.44 3.59 6.38
N ILE A 78 1.45 4.42 6.73
CA ILE A 78 1.49 5.18 8.00
C ILE A 78 1.12 4.32 9.21
N GLY A 79 0.25 3.31 9.03
CA GLY A 79 -0.17 2.40 10.09
C GLY A 79 0.86 1.33 10.47
N SER A 80 1.95 1.18 9.70
CA SER A 80 3.01 0.21 10.03
C SER A 80 3.73 0.62 11.32
N LEU A 81 3.70 -0.27 12.33
CA LEU A 81 4.23 0.02 13.67
C LEU A 81 5.75 0.24 13.71
N ARG A 82 6.52 -0.39 12.82
CA ARG A 82 7.99 -0.29 12.79
C ARG A 82 8.48 -0.03 11.38
N ALA A 83 9.41 0.91 11.24
CA ALA A 83 10.19 1.09 10.03
C ALA A 83 11.42 0.16 10.11
N SER A 84 11.78 -0.48 8.99
CA SER A 84 12.96 -1.34 8.88
C SER A 84 14.29 -0.57 8.88
N GLY A 85 14.24 0.74 8.59
CA GLY A 85 15.42 1.60 8.59
C GLY A 85 15.08 3.08 8.46
N LYS A 86 16.13 3.92 8.50
CA LYS A 86 16.04 5.38 8.29
C LYS A 86 16.79 5.77 7.01
N VAL A 87 16.20 6.67 6.23
CA VAL A 87 16.82 7.34 5.07
C VAL A 87 16.94 8.83 5.40
N PHE A 88 18.17 9.31 5.51
CA PHE A 88 18.49 10.70 5.78
C PHE A 88 18.59 11.46 4.47
N ILE A 89 18.01 12.65 4.43
CA ILE A 89 17.93 13.46 3.21
C ILE A 89 18.44 14.88 3.43
N ASP A 90 18.86 15.52 2.35
CA ASP A 90 19.23 16.93 2.37
C ASP A 90 18.00 17.87 2.39
N GLN A 91 18.25 19.17 2.55
CA GLN A 91 17.20 20.18 2.61
C GLN A 91 16.42 20.33 1.28
N GLY A 92 17.08 20.11 0.14
CA GLY A 92 16.45 20.17 -1.18
C GLY A 92 15.46 19.05 -1.38
N ALA A 93 15.85 17.83 -1.01
CA ALA A 93 14.99 16.66 -0.98
C ALA A 93 13.81 16.87 -0.02
N ALA A 94 14.05 17.38 1.19
CA ALA A 94 12.97 17.66 2.15
C ALA A 94 11.93 18.62 1.57
N ARG A 95 12.35 19.72 0.93
CA ARG A 95 11.45 20.64 0.21
C ARG A 95 10.69 19.95 -0.92
N ALA A 96 11.35 19.06 -1.68
CA ALA A 96 10.71 18.31 -2.75
C ALA A 96 9.62 17.37 -2.21
N LEU A 97 9.83 16.72 -1.06
CA LEU A 97 8.82 15.85 -0.44
C LEU A 97 7.59 16.66 -0.01
N TYR A 98 7.78 17.83 0.61
CA TYR A 98 6.67 18.73 0.95
C TYR A 98 5.87 19.19 -0.27
N ASN A 99 6.51 19.28 -1.45
CA ASN A 99 5.86 19.58 -2.72
C ASN A 99 5.26 18.35 -3.44
N GLY A 100 5.14 17.21 -2.75
CA GLY A 100 4.54 15.98 -3.29
C GLY A 100 5.38 15.29 -4.37
N LYS A 101 6.70 15.53 -4.39
CA LYS A 101 7.64 14.85 -5.31
C LYS A 101 8.20 13.57 -4.68
N SER A 102 8.70 12.68 -5.53
CA SER A 102 9.40 11.47 -5.12
C SER A 102 10.76 11.79 -4.49
N LEU A 103 11.27 10.91 -3.64
CA LEU A 103 12.63 10.98 -3.14
C LEU A 103 13.61 10.39 -4.18
N LEU A 104 14.52 11.22 -4.69
CA LEU A 104 15.57 10.81 -5.62
C LEU A 104 16.88 10.48 -4.89
N ALA A 105 17.72 9.67 -5.53
CA ALA A 105 19.01 9.24 -4.98
C ALA A 105 19.93 10.43 -4.67
N ALA A 106 19.91 11.46 -5.53
CA ALA A 106 20.68 12.69 -5.37
C ALA A 106 20.44 13.39 -4.02
N GLY A 107 19.24 13.25 -3.46
CA GLY A 107 18.84 13.88 -2.21
C GLY A 107 19.12 13.07 -0.95
N VAL A 108 19.63 11.84 -1.08
CA VAL A 108 19.92 10.94 0.06
C VAL A 108 21.35 11.17 0.55
N THR A 109 21.49 11.46 1.84
CA THR A 109 22.79 11.74 2.47
C THR A 109 23.34 10.53 3.22
N LYS A 110 22.47 9.77 3.88
CA LYS A 110 22.83 8.60 4.70
C LYS A 110 21.66 7.63 4.81
N ILE A 111 21.94 6.37 5.08
CA ILE A 111 20.93 5.40 5.54
C ILE A 111 21.40 4.74 6.83
N ASN A 112 20.45 4.40 7.70
CA ASN A 112 20.69 3.57 8.89
C ASN A 112 19.77 2.35 8.85
N GLY A 113 20.30 1.20 9.28
CA GLY A 113 19.59 -0.07 9.27
C GLY A 113 19.75 -0.85 7.96
N SER A 114 19.18 -2.05 7.93
CA SER A 114 19.16 -2.91 6.75
C SER A 114 17.71 -3.24 6.40
N PHE A 115 17.36 -3.12 5.14
CA PHE A 115 16.02 -3.31 4.65
C PHE A 115 16.04 -3.71 3.18
N ASN A 116 15.02 -4.48 2.78
CA ASN A 116 14.84 -4.90 1.41
C ASN A 116 13.97 -3.91 0.61
N LYS A 117 13.97 -4.10 -0.70
CA LYS A 117 13.01 -3.44 -1.59
C LYS A 117 11.58 -3.75 -1.15
N GLY A 118 10.73 -2.73 -1.11
CA GLY A 118 9.33 -2.79 -0.70
C GLY A 118 9.11 -2.64 0.79
N GLU A 119 10.16 -2.64 1.62
CA GLU A 119 10.02 -2.44 3.05
C GLU A 119 9.76 -0.99 3.42
N ASN A 120 9.06 -0.80 4.54
CA ASN A 120 8.73 0.52 5.08
C ASN A 120 9.96 1.13 5.75
N VAL A 121 10.34 2.32 5.31
CA VAL A 121 11.44 3.09 5.86
C VAL A 121 10.97 4.46 6.31
N LEU A 122 11.65 4.98 7.32
CA LEU A 122 11.44 6.33 7.83
C LEU A 122 12.36 7.31 7.11
N ILE A 123 11.81 8.41 6.63
CA ILE A 123 12.56 9.49 5.98
C ILE A 123 12.77 10.60 7.00
N VAL A 124 14.03 10.98 7.22
CA VAL A 124 14.43 11.94 8.24
C VAL A 124 15.33 13.03 7.68
N ASP A 125 15.31 14.21 8.29
CA ASP A 125 16.27 15.26 7.98
C ASP A 125 17.60 15.08 8.75
N HIS A 126 18.50 16.05 8.60
CA HIS A 126 19.80 16.08 9.27
C HIS A 126 19.72 16.25 10.80
N ASN A 127 18.59 16.73 11.33
CA ASN A 127 18.33 16.87 12.76
C ASN A 127 17.55 15.69 13.34
N GLU A 128 17.48 14.58 12.60
CA GLU A 128 16.64 13.41 12.92
C GLU A 128 15.14 13.68 13.02
N LYS A 129 14.65 14.82 12.48
CA LYS A 129 13.21 15.06 12.43
C LYS A 129 12.57 14.10 11.44
N HIS A 130 11.53 13.41 11.89
CA HIS A 130 10.74 12.51 11.06
C HIS A 130 9.90 13.32 10.07
N LEU A 131 10.12 13.13 8.77
CA LEU A 131 9.43 13.88 7.72
C LEU A 131 8.35 13.07 7.03
N ALA A 132 8.61 11.79 6.78
CA ALA A 132 7.73 10.92 6.02
C ALA A 132 8.03 9.43 6.29
N ARG A 133 7.11 8.55 5.90
CA ARG A 133 7.33 7.12 5.73
C ARG A 133 7.14 6.74 4.28
N GLY A 134 7.84 5.71 3.82
CA GLY A 134 7.60 5.19 2.48
C GLY A 134 8.18 3.82 2.23
N LEU A 135 7.90 3.28 1.05
CA LEU A 135 8.39 1.97 0.64
C LEU A 135 9.63 2.13 -0.25
N ALA A 136 10.71 1.46 0.12
CA ALA A 136 11.96 1.57 -0.61
C ALA A 136 11.89 0.89 -2.00
N SER A 137 12.31 1.57 -3.06
CA SER A 137 12.42 1.00 -4.41
C SER A 137 13.63 0.06 -4.57
N PHE A 138 14.58 0.13 -3.64
CA PHE A 138 15.87 -0.55 -3.62
C PHE A 138 16.17 -1.06 -2.21
N ASN A 139 17.05 -2.06 -2.09
CA ASN A 139 17.54 -2.46 -0.77
C ASN A 139 18.61 -1.48 -0.23
N SER A 140 18.90 -1.58 1.07
CA SER A 140 19.87 -0.70 1.75
C SER A 140 21.27 -0.71 1.10
N SER A 141 21.76 -1.86 0.63
CA SER A 141 23.06 -2.00 -0.04
C SER A 141 23.11 -1.24 -1.37
N GLU A 142 22.06 -1.36 -2.18
CA GLU A 142 21.91 -0.63 -3.43
C GLU A 142 21.84 0.88 -3.20
N ILE A 143 21.01 1.33 -2.25
CA ILE A 143 20.88 2.76 -1.91
C ILE A 143 22.23 3.32 -1.47
N ASN A 144 23.02 2.57 -0.69
CA ASN A 144 24.36 3.01 -0.31
C ASN A 144 25.31 3.23 -1.49
N LYS A 145 25.15 2.49 -2.60
CA LYS A 145 25.95 2.66 -3.83
C LYS A 145 25.52 3.88 -4.64
N ILE A 146 24.22 4.19 -4.66
CA ILE A 146 23.64 5.22 -5.54
C ILE A 146 23.28 6.54 -4.83
N LYS A 147 23.36 6.61 -3.49
CA LYS A 147 23.09 7.86 -2.75
C LYS A 147 23.97 9.01 -3.27
N GLY A 148 23.39 10.19 -3.41
CA GLY A 148 24.04 11.37 -3.99
C GLY A 148 24.23 11.32 -5.51
N LYS A 149 23.77 10.29 -6.22
CA LYS A 149 23.90 10.17 -7.68
C LYS A 149 22.69 10.68 -8.43
N GLN A 150 22.89 11.14 -9.66
CA GLN A 150 21.80 11.51 -10.56
C GLN A 150 21.12 10.24 -11.10
N SER A 151 19.82 10.32 -11.41
CA SER A 151 19.03 9.17 -11.86
C SER A 151 19.62 8.44 -13.07
N LYS A 152 20.25 9.18 -14.00
CA LYS A 152 20.91 8.64 -15.19
C LYS A 152 22.14 7.76 -14.88
N GLU A 153 22.71 7.88 -13.69
CA GLU A 153 23.89 7.10 -13.28
C GLU A 153 23.50 5.77 -12.62
N ILE A 154 22.26 5.63 -12.16
CA ILE A 154 21.80 4.48 -11.35
C ILE A 154 21.96 3.17 -12.12
N GLU A 155 21.49 3.11 -13.37
CA GLU A 155 21.57 1.91 -14.20
C GLU A 155 23.03 1.45 -14.41
N LYS A 156 23.94 2.41 -14.65
CA LYS A 156 25.37 2.11 -14.79
C LYS A 156 25.99 1.56 -13.50
N ILE A 157 25.57 2.06 -12.33
CA ILE A 157 26.13 1.64 -11.03
C ILE A 157 25.56 0.29 -10.59
N LEU A 158 24.27 0.06 -10.83
CA LEU A 158 23.59 -1.17 -10.40
C LEU A 158 23.67 -2.30 -11.44
N GLY A 159 23.91 -1.98 -12.70
CA GLY A 159 24.02 -2.94 -13.80
C GLY A 159 22.67 -3.42 -14.35
N TYR A 160 21.57 -2.74 -14.05
CA TYR A 160 20.23 -3.08 -14.55
C TYR A 160 19.31 -1.87 -14.67
N LEU A 161 18.38 -1.93 -15.63
CA LEU A 161 17.34 -0.92 -15.80
C LEU A 161 16.42 -0.90 -14.58
N SER A 162 16.32 0.25 -13.91
CA SER A 162 15.65 0.37 -12.63
C SER A 162 14.83 1.66 -12.52
N LYS A 163 14.09 1.78 -11.41
CA LYS A 163 13.39 3.03 -11.06
C LYS A 163 14.40 4.15 -10.84
N SER A 164 13.98 5.39 -11.05
CA SER A 164 14.85 6.55 -10.82
C SER A 164 14.82 7.03 -9.36
N GLU A 165 13.73 6.70 -8.66
CA GLU A 165 13.38 7.19 -7.34
C GLU A 165 13.63 6.14 -6.26
N ILE A 166 14.22 6.59 -5.15
CA ILE A 166 14.44 5.78 -3.95
C ILE A 166 13.11 5.45 -3.30
N ILE A 167 12.19 6.42 -3.25
CA ILE A 167 10.82 6.26 -2.79
C ILE A 167 9.91 7.08 -3.70
N HIS A 168 8.93 6.42 -4.32
CA HIS A 168 7.96 7.10 -5.19
C HIS A 168 6.94 7.91 -4.36
N LYS A 169 6.46 9.04 -4.87
CA LYS A 169 5.47 9.90 -4.17
C LYS A 169 4.19 9.17 -3.75
N ASP A 170 3.78 8.15 -4.51
CA ASP A 170 2.58 7.35 -4.22
C ASP A 170 2.85 6.25 -3.18
N ASP A 171 4.14 5.94 -2.97
CA ASP A 171 4.65 4.99 -1.99
C ASP A 171 5.17 5.71 -0.74
N MET A 172 4.73 6.97 -0.53
CA MET A 172 5.18 7.84 0.54
C MET A 172 4.01 8.56 1.22
N VAL A 173 4.13 8.79 2.52
CA VAL A 173 3.19 9.54 3.35
C VAL A 173 3.97 10.49 4.25
N MET A 174 3.64 11.77 4.21
CA MET A 174 4.21 12.78 5.12
C MET A 174 3.73 12.56 6.56
N LEU A 175 4.58 12.87 7.54
CA LEU A 175 4.30 12.78 8.98
C LEU A 175 3.99 14.14 9.59
#